data_AF-A0A951WN28-F1
#
_entry.id   AF-A0A951WN28-F1
#
_cell.length_a   1.000
_cell.length_b   1.000
_cell.length_c   1.000
_cell.angle_alpha   90.00
_cell.angle_beta   90.00
_cell.angle_gamma   90.00
#
_symmetry.space_group_name_H-M   'P 1'
#
loop_
_entity.id
_entity.type
_entity.pdbx_description
1 polymer ?
#
loop_
_entity_poly.entity_id
_entity_poly.type
_entity_poly.pdbx_seq_one_letter_code
_entity_poly.pdbx_strand_id
1 'polypeptide(L)'
;MPKIISYRHDNKIRDRIPDGIQGKVISEVKNVRKLSLTKQLRDYLDFADSSGRKLHLYVRKDDGTKLSKSLQELIDAGRIKIFREIP
;
A
#
# COMPACT_ATOMS: atom_id res chain seq x y z
N MET A 1 22.06 13.63 17.85
CA MET A 1 20.91 14.48 17.48
C MET A 1 20.30 13.93 16.20
N PRO A 2 19.03 13.46 16.17
CA PRO A 2 18.43 13.02 14.93
C PRO A 2 17.97 14.24 14.13
N LYS A 3 18.40 14.32 12.86
CA LYS A 3 18.00 15.38 11.93
C LYS A 3 16.53 15.20 11.56
N ILE A 4 15.73 16.23 11.83
CA ILE A 4 14.35 16.35 11.34
C ILE A 4 14.46 16.68 9.85
N ILE A 5 14.19 15.70 8.99
CA ILE A 5 14.10 15.90 7.54
C ILE A 5 12.73 16.49 7.26
N SER A 6 12.68 17.79 7.01
CA SER A 6 11.50 18.52 6.53
C SER A 6 11.15 18.05 5.12
N TYR A 7 10.18 17.13 4.99
CA TYR A 7 9.64 16.73 3.69
C TYR A 7 8.75 17.86 3.15
N ARG A 8 9.23 18.52 2.09
CA ARG A 8 8.48 19.53 1.35
C ARG A 8 7.20 18.92 0.80
N HIS A 9 6.08 19.49 1.24
CA HIS A 9 4.74 19.23 0.77
C HIS A 9 4.60 19.76 -0.65
N ASP A 10 4.62 18.90 -1.66
CA ASP A 10 3.86 19.16 -2.88
C ASP A 10 3.57 17.85 -3.63
N ASN A 11 2.52 17.15 -3.18
CA ASN A 11 1.66 16.29 -3.99
C ASN A 11 0.61 15.65 -3.08
N LYS A 12 -0.42 16.43 -2.75
CA LYS A 12 -1.83 16.01 -2.73
C LYS A 12 -2.13 14.52 -2.46
N ILE A 13 -1.66 13.93 -1.36
CA ILE A 13 -2.43 12.89 -0.69
C ILE A 13 -3.68 13.62 -0.16
N ARG A 14 -4.69 13.79 -1.03
CA ARG A 14 -5.97 14.40 -0.67
C ARG A 14 -6.59 13.55 0.43
N ASP A 15 -6.45 13.97 1.67
CA ASP A 15 -7.26 13.60 2.84
C ASP A 15 -7.46 12.10 3.12
N ARG A 16 -6.54 11.23 2.66
CA ARG A 16 -6.61 9.79 2.93
C ARG A 16 -5.42 9.34 3.77
N ILE A 17 -5.72 8.97 5.01
CA ILE A 17 -4.81 8.32 5.93
C ILE A 17 -4.84 6.82 5.57
N PRO A 18 -3.69 6.16 5.35
CA PRO A 18 -3.64 4.70 5.21
C PRO A 18 -4.14 4.05 6.50
N ASP A 19 -4.77 2.88 6.39
CA ASP A 19 -5.42 2.20 7.53
C ASP A 19 -4.45 1.95 8.71
N GLY A 20 -3.14 1.88 8.43
CA GLY A 20 -2.12 2.03 9.46
C GLY A 20 -0.77 2.48 8.93
N ILE A 21 -0.06 3.30 9.71
CA ILE A 21 1.38 3.53 9.56
C ILE A 21 2.04 3.05 10.86
N GLN A 22 2.85 2.00 10.76
CA GLN A 22 3.59 1.48 11.90
C GLN A 22 5.07 1.32 11.54
N GLY A 23 5.91 2.18 12.11
CA GLY A 23 7.36 2.17 11.86
C GLY A 23 7.70 2.29 10.37
N LYS A 24 8.17 1.17 9.78
CA LYS A 24 8.60 1.06 8.38
C LYS A 24 7.53 0.49 7.43
N VAL A 25 6.27 0.41 7.86
CA VAL A 25 5.20 -0.22 7.08
C VAL A 25 4.02 0.74 6.91
N ILE A 26 3.49 0.79 5.70
CA ILE A 26 2.19 1.37 5.35
C ILE A 26 1.25 0.19 5.09
N SER A 27 0.12 0.15 5.77
CA SER A 27 -0.87 -0.94 5.65
C SER A 27 -2.16 -0.42 5.03
N GLU A 28 -2.73 -1.21 4.11
CA GLU A 28 -4.02 -0.96 3.48
C GLU A 28 -4.86 -2.23 3.49
N VAL A 29 -6.14 -2.12 3.86
CA VAL A 29 -7.10 -3.22 3.97
C VAL A 29 -8.13 -3.11 2.84
N LYS A 30 -8.29 -4.17 2.04
CA LYS A 30 -9.25 -4.22 0.93
C LYS A 30 -10.17 -5.42 1.04
N ASN A 31 -11.39 -5.15 1.49
CA ASN A 31 -12.47 -6.14 1.52
C ASN A 31 -13.24 -6.14 0.19
N VAL A 32 -12.62 -6.56 -0.92
CA VAL A 32 -13.27 -6.66 -2.25
C VAL A 32 -12.94 -7.97 -2.98
N ARG A 33 -13.85 -8.44 -3.86
CA ARG A 33 -13.63 -9.66 -4.68
C ARG A 33 -12.68 -9.47 -5.86
N LYS A 34 -12.59 -8.25 -6.38
CA LYS A 34 -11.68 -7.87 -7.47
C LYS A 34 -10.95 -6.60 -7.07
N LEU A 35 -9.64 -6.60 -7.19
CA LEU A 35 -8.81 -5.44 -6.87
C LEU A 35 -7.83 -5.18 -8.02
N SER A 36 -7.90 -3.96 -8.53
CA SER A 36 -6.97 -3.48 -9.56
C SER A 36 -5.92 -2.56 -8.93
N LEU A 37 -4.85 -2.29 -9.66
CA LEU A 37 -3.90 -1.23 -9.31
C LEU A 37 -4.59 0.14 -9.41
N THR A 38 -5.15 0.60 -8.29
CA THR A 38 -5.85 1.88 -8.19
C THR A 38 -4.85 3.03 -8.07
N LYS A 39 -5.30 4.27 -8.29
CA LYS A 39 -4.47 5.45 -8.04
C LYS A 39 -4.00 5.51 -6.59
N GLN A 40 -4.89 5.22 -5.63
CA GLN A 40 -4.56 5.18 -4.20
C GLN A 40 -3.40 4.23 -3.88
N LEU A 41 -3.41 3.01 -4.44
CA LEU A 41 -2.33 2.04 -4.23
C LEU A 41 -1.00 2.51 -4.84
N ARG A 42 -1.04 3.25 -5.95
CA ARG A 42 0.16 3.86 -6.53
C ARG A 42 0.69 4.97 -5.62
N ASP A 43 -0.18 5.86 -5.15
CA ASP A 43 0.20 6.96 -4.27
C ASP A 43 0.85 6.42 -2.97
N TYR A 44 0.33 5.32 -2.41
CA TYR A 44 0.93 4.68 -1.23
C TYR A 44 2.23 3.95 -1.54
N LEU A 45 2.38 3.36 -2.73
CA LEU A 45 3.62 2.76 -3.15
C LEU A 45 4.72 3.82 -3.31
N ASP A 46 4.41 4.95 -3.95
CA ASP A 46 5.33 6.07 -4.10
C ASP A 46 5.72 6.67 -2.73
N PHE A 47 4.76 6.79 -1.81
CA PHE A 47 5.04 7.19 -0.44
C PHE A 47 5.89 6.16 0.33
N ALA A 48 5.66 4.86 0.10
CA ALA A 48 6.46 3.80 0.71
C ALA A 48 7.92 3.89 0.22
N ASP A 49 8.12 3.96 -1.10
CA ASP A 49 9.44 3.98 -1.72
C ASP A 49 10.22 5.25 -1.33
N SER A 50 9.59 6.43 -1.40
CA SER A 50 10.23 7.71 -1.03
C SER A 50 10.58 7.85 0.45
N SER A 51 9.98 7.01 1.30
CA SER A 51 10.17 7.05 2.75
C SER A 51 10.87 5.80 3.31
N GLY A 52 11.37 4.91 2.43
CA GLY A 52 12.09 3.69 2.83
C GLY A 52 11.21 2.68 3.58
N ARG A 53 9.91 2.67 3.29
CA ARG A 53 8.89 1.80 3.89
C ARG A 53 8.46 0.72 2.92
N LYS A 54 7.71 -0.26 3.43
CA LYS A 54 7.04 -1.29 2.64
C LYS A 54 5.53 -1.08 2.65
N LEU A 55 4.89 -1.34 1.51
CA LEU A 55 3.43 -1.40 1.42
C LEU A 55 2.95 -2.82 1.73
N HIS A 56 2.11 -2.95 2.76
CA HIS A 56 1.40 -4.17 3.12
C HIS A 56 -0.06 -4.04 2.68
N LEU A 57 -0.52 -5.00 1.89
CA LEU A 57 -1.87 -5.03 1.36
C LEU A 57 -2.61 -6.25 1.92
N TYR A 58 -3.63 -6.01 2.74
CA TYR A 58 -4.49 -7.04 3.32
C TYR A 58 -5.73 -7.19 2.46
N VAL A 59 -6.05 -8.42 2.06
CA VAL A 59 -7.18 -8.74 1.18
C VAL A 59 -8.00 -9.92 1.71
N ARG A 60 -9.15 -10.19 1.07
CA ARG A 60 -10.03 -11.32 1.40
C ARG A 60 -9.34 -12.66 1.25
N LYS A 61 -9.59 -13.55 2.20
CA LYS A 61 -9.14 -14.94 2.24
C LYS A 61 -10.16 -15.88 1.61
N ASP A 62 -11.46 -15.66 1.83
CA ASP A 62 -12.52 -16.62 1.52
C ASP A 62 -12.64 -16.94 0.02
N ASP A 63 -13.48 -16.21 -0.72
CA ASP A 63 -13.60 -16.38 -2.17
C ASP A 63 -12.40 -15.81 -2.95
N GLY A 64 -11.43 -15.26 -2.20
CA GLY A 64 -10.16 -14.73 -2.68
C GLY A 64 -10.31 -13.44 -3.49
N THR A 65 -9.56 -12.41 -3.14
CA THR A 65 -9.49 -11.22 -3.99
C THR A 65 -8.73 -11.54 -5.29
N LYS A 66 -9.42 -11.44 -6.43
CA LYS A 66 -8.81 -11.54 -7.76
C LYS A 66 -8.07 -10.24 -8.09
N LEU A 67 -6.78 -10.35 -8.36
CA LEU A 67 -5.91 -9.20 -8.61
C LEU A 67 -5.79 -8.92 -10.12
N SER A 68 -5.73 -7.65 -10.50
CA SER A 68 -5.33 -7.29 -11.87
C SER A 68 -3.90 -7.72 -12.14
N LYS A 69 -3.58 -8.02 -13.40
CA LYS A 69 -2.21 -8.41 -13.82
C LYS A 69 -1.15 -7.42 -13.32
N SER A 70 -1.38 -6.12 -13.50
CA SER A 70 -0.48 -5.05 -13.05
C SER A 70 -0.28 -4.97 -11.53
N LEU A 71 -1.28 -5.38 -10.73
CA LEU A 71 -1.15 -5.43 -9.28
C LEU A 71 -0.36 -6.68 -8.87
N GLN A 72 -0.61 -7.81 -9.55
CA GLN A 72 0.14 -9.05 -9.35
C GLN A 72 1.62 -8.86 -9.67
N GLU A 73 1.96 -8.18 -10.77
CA GLU A 73 3.36 -7.89 -11.15
C GLU A 73 4.13 -7.12 -10.06
N LEU A 74 3.49 -6.17 -9.36
CA LEU A 74 4.11 -5.43 -8.25
C LEU A 74 4.30 -6.30 -7.00
N ILE A 75 3.41 -7.26 -6.77
CA ILE A 75 3.54 -8.23 -5.69
C ILE A 75 4.69 -9.19 -5.99
N ASP A 76 4.75 -9.71 -7.23
CA ASP A 76 5.79 -10.63 -7.69
C ASP A 76 7.17 -9.98 -7.68
N ALA A 77 7.24 -8.68 -8.00
CA ALA A 77 8.46 -7.87 -7.88
C ALA A 77 8.85 -7.53 -6.43
N GLY A 78 8.07 -7.96 -5.43
CA GLY A 78 8.33 -7.68 -4.01
C GLY A 78 8.10 -6.23 -3.58
N ARG A 79 7.52 -5.40 -4.46
CA ARG A 79 7.20 -3.98 -4.17
C ARG A 79 6.00 -3.86 -3.23
N ILE A 80 5.07 -4.81 -3.29
CA ILE A 80 3.91 -4.90 -2.40
C ILE A 80 3.93 -6.26 -1.71
N LYS A 81 3.82 -6.26 -0.38
CA LYS A 81 3.62 -7.51 0.38
C LYS A 81 2.13 -7.73 0.59
N ILE A 82 1.60 -8.84 0.09
CA ILE A 82 0.18 -9.19 0.23
C ILE A 82 -0.07 -10.15 1.39
N PHE A 83 -1.18 -9.94 2.11
CA PHE A 83 -1.69 -10.78 3.18
C PHE A 83 -3.16 -11.13 2.88
N ARG A 84 -3.52 -12.41 2.94
CA ARG A 84 -4.90 -12.89 2.70
C ARG A 84 -5.52 -13.33 4.02
N GLU A 85 -6.00 -12.35 4.78
CA GLU A 85 -6.37 -12.53 6.20
C GLU A 85 -7.79 -12.05 6.52
N ILE A 86 -8.38 -11.21 5.67
CA ILE A 86 -9.74 -10.73 5.87
C ILE A 86 -10.69 -11.87 5.53
N PRO A 87 -11.65 -12.26 6.38
CA PRO A 87 -12.73 -13.16 5.98
C PRO A 87 -13.47 -12.62 4.74
#